data_AF-A0A957FF33-F1
#
_entry.id   AF-A0A957FF33-F1
#
_cell.length_a   1.000
_cell.length_b   1.000
_cell.length_c   1.000
_cell.angle_alpha   90.00
_cell.angle_beta   90.00
_cell.angle_gamma   90.00
#
_symmetry.space_group_name_H-M   'P 1'
#
loop_
_entity.id
_entity.type
_entity.pdbx_description
1 polymer ?
#
loop_
_entity_poly.entity_id
_entity_poly.type
_entity_poly.pdbx_seq_one_letter_code
_entity_poly.pdbx_strand_id
1 'polypeptide(L)'
;MSESLTFTQAIQASCEAVYYALTNAAALTEWFCDDARINLQENGRLHVWWRNHYYVTGEFTRLVPNEALAFTWFGRGEPGVTQVAIELAAENGRTQVQVQAFN
;
A
#
# COMPACT_ATOMS: atom_id res chain seq x y z
N MET A 1 17.23 -11.66 -13.51
CA MET A 1 17.31 -11.03 -12.19
C MET A 1 16.04 -10.22 -12.04
N SER A 2 15.21 -10.48 -11.03
CA SER A 2 14.05 -9.64 -10.73
C SER A 2 14.56 -8.32 -10.13
N GLU A 3 14.15 -7.21 -10.71
CA GLU A 3 14.45 -5.89 -10.18
C GLU A 3 13.50 -5.61 -9.01
N SER A 4 14.05 -5.06 -7.92
CA SER A 4 13.24 -4.61 -6.78
C SER A 4 13.70 -3.23 -6.33
N LEU A 5 12.73 -2.43 -5.92
CA LEU A 5 12.96 -1.12 -5.30
C LEU A 5 12.52 -1.20 -3.84
N THR A 6 13.34 -0.66 -2.95
CA THR A 6 13.05 -0.63 -1.51
C THR A 6 13.18 0.80 -0.99
N PHE A 7 12.19 1.23 -0.25
CA PHE A 7 12.15 2.54 0.40
C PHE A 7 11.85 2.34 1.89
N THR A 8 12.51 3.14 2.74
CA THR A 8 12.29 3.10 4.19
C THR A 8 12.08 4.52 4.71
N GLN A 9 11.06 4.71 5.53
CA GLN A 9 10.71 6.01 6.11
C GLN A 9 10.22 5.87 7.55
N ALA A 10 10.65 6.78 8.43
CA ALA A 10 10.09 6.88 9.78
C ALA A 10 8.89 7.84 9.79
N ILE A 11 7.77 7.39 10.37
CA ILE A 11 6.52 8.15 10.51
C ILE A 11 6.21 8.37 11.99
N GLN A 12 5.90 9.60 12.38
CA GLN A 12 5.51 9.95 13.75
C GLN A 12 4.04 9.59 14.02
N ALA A 13 3.74 8.29 14.01
CA ALA A 13 2.43 7.72 14.31
C ALA A 13 2.61 6.29 14.87
N SER A 14 1.54 5.69 15.39
CA SER A 14 1.53 4.27 15.76
C SER A 14 1.40 3.39 14.52
N CYS A 15 1.83 2.12 14.61
CA CYS A 15 1.66 1.18 13.49
C CYS A 15 0.20 0.99 13.12
N GLU A 16 -0.71 1.06 14.09
CA GLU A 16 -2.16 1.01 13.86
C GLU A 16 -2.64 2.19 12.99
N ALA A 17 -2.22 3.41 13.30
CA ALA A 17 -2.59 4.58 12.52
C ALA A 17 -2.02 4.52 11.09
N VAL A 18 -0.77 4.06 10.93
CA VAL A 18 -0.15 3.87 9.61
C VAL A 18 -0.86 2.77 8.82
N TYR A 19 -1.14 1.64 9.45
CA TYR A 19 -1.87 0.54 8.82
C TYR A 19 -3.26 0.98 8.36
N TYR A 20 -3.99 1.72 9.20
CA TYR A 20 -5.28 2.32 8.84
C TYR A 20 -5.15 3.27 7.64
N ALA A 21 -4.14 4.15 7.63
CA ALA A 21 -3.90 5.08 6.53
C ALA A 21 -3.59 4.40 5.18
N LEU A 22 -3.10 3.16 5.21
CA LEU A 22 -2.77 2.35 4.04
C LEU A 22 -3.93 1.43 3.59
N THR A 23 -4.89 1.15 4.45
CA THR A 23 -5.92 0.11 4.22
C THR A 23 -7.36 0.63 4.25
N ASN A 24 -7.58 1.86 4.70
CA ASN A 24 -8.89 2.48 4.70
C ASN A 24 -9.07 3.39 3.47
N ALA A 25 -10.18 3.21 2.74
CA ALA A 25 -10.46 3.99 1.54
C ALA A 25 -10.54 5.50 1.81
N ALA A 26 -11.22 5.92 2.88
CA ALA A 26 -11.34 7.34 3.22
C ALA A 26 -9.99 7.93 3.63
N ALA A 27 -9.17 7.18 4.37
CA ALA A 27 -7.84 7.64 4.72
C ALA A 27 -6.92 7.77 3.49
N LEU A 28 -6.96 6.81 2.55
CA LEU A 28 -6.19 6.90 1.30
C LEU A 28 -6.58 8.12 0.46
N THR A 29 -7.84 8.54 0.48
CA THR A 29 -8.28 9.74 -0.23
C THR A 29 -7.81 11.06 0.39
N GLU A 30 -7.37 11.04 1.66
CA GLU A 30 -6.86 12.24 2.33
C GLU A 30 -5.41 12.57 1.95
N TRP A 31 -4.59 11.58 1.58
CA TRP A 31 -3.15 11.80 1.37
C TRP A 31 -2.58 11.20 0.09
N PHE A 32 -3.21 10.18 -0.50
CA PHE A 32 -2.60 9.39 -1.57
C PHE A 32 -3.25 9.57 -2.94
N CYS A 33 -4.58 9.48 -3.01
CA CYS A 33 -5.34 9.43 -4.26
C CYS A 33 -6.62 10.26 -4.20
N ASP A 34 -7.29 10.45 -5.34
CA ASP A 34 -8.53 11.23 -5.42
C ASP A 34 -9.80 10.38 -5.19
N ASP A 35 -9.77 9.07 -5.48
CA ASP A 35 -10.81 8.09 -5.12
C ASP A 35 -10.17 6.73 -4.81
N ALA A 36 -10.74 6.01 -3.84
CA ALA A 36 -10.29 4.69 -3.41
C ALA A 36 -11.47 3.73 -3.19
N ARG A 37 -11.33 2.49 -3.65
CA ARG A 37 -12.26 1.39 -3.39
C ARG A 37 -11.47 0.20 -2.88
N ILE A 38 -11.67 -0.12 -1.60
CA ILE A 38 -10.93 -1.15 -0.88
C ILE A 38 -11.90 -2.21 -0.37
N ASN A 39 -11.54 -3.48 -0.56
CA ASN A 39 -12.10 -4.61 0.16
C ASN A 39 -10.98 -5.26 0.97
N LEU A 40 -10.93 -5.01 2.27
CA LEU A 40 -9.81 -5.40 3.13
C LEU A 40 -9.95 -6.83 3.64
N GLN A 41 -9.66 -7.78 2.76
CA GLN A 41 -9.58 -9.21 3.04
C GLN A 41 -8.56 -9.86 2.09
N GLU A 42 -8.17 -11.10 2.34
CA GLU A 42 -7.32 -11.85 1.42
C GLU A 42 -8.00 -11.98 0.04
N ASN A 43 -7.24 -11.71 -1.03
CA ASN A 43 -7.72 -11.55 -2.41
C ASN A 43 -8.78 -10.44 -2.58
N GLY A 44 -8.91 -9.56 -1.58
CA GLY A 44 -9.78 -8.41 -1.62
C GLY A 44 -9.22 -7.34 -2.55
N ARG A 45 -10.12 -6.64 -3.27
CA ARG A 45 -9.76 -5.64 -4.28
C ARG A 45 -9.15 -4.38 -3.67
N LEU A 46 -8.09 -3.91 -4.32
CA LEU A 46 -7.56 -2.54 -4.24
C LEU A 46 -7.81 -1.82 -5.57
N HIS A 47 -8.42 -0.64 -5.51
CA HIS A 47 -8.57 0.23 -6.67
C HIS A 47 -8.40 1.68 -6.23
N VAL A 48 -7.41 2.38 -6.78
CA VAL A 48 -7.12 3.78 -6.49
C VAL A 48 -7.03 4.57 -7.80
N TRP A 49 -7.51 5.81 -7.79
CA TRP A 49 -7.64 6.64 -8.98
C TRP A 49 -7.21 8.09 -8.71
N TRP A 50 -6.65 8.73 -9.74
CA TRP A 50 -6.25 10.13 -9.73
C TRP A 50 -6.91 10.92 -10.86
N ARG A 51 -7.10 12.23 -10.65
CA ARG A 51 -7.79 13.15 -11.57
C ARG A 51 -7.19 13.26 -12.96
N ASN A 52 -5.92 12.87 -13.14
CA ASN A 52 -5.27 12.77 -14.45
C ASN A 52 -5.69 11.52 -15.25
N HIS A 53 -6.75 10.82 -14.82
CA HIS A 53 -7.27 9.59 -15.42
C HIS A 53 -6.34 8.37 -15.28
N TYR A 54 -5.30 8.44 -14.46
CA TYR A 54 -4.52 7.29 -14.07
C TYR A 54 -5.24 6.53 -12.94
N TYR A 55 -5.14 5.21 -12.96
CA TYR A 55 -5.66 4.36 -11.89
C TYR A 55 -4.80 3.12 -11.76
N VAL A 56 -4.93 2.48 -10.60
CA VAL A 56 -4.29 1.21 -10.30
C VAL A 56 -5.34 0.26 -9.79
N THR A 57 -5.26 -0.98 -10.26
CA THR A 57 -6.02 -2.11 -9.73
C THR A 57 -5.08 -3.13 -9.11
N GLY A 58 -5.53 -3.80 -8.05
CA GLY A 58 -4.76 -4.79 -7.33
C GLY A 58 -5.63 -5.66 -6.43
N GLU A 59 -4.98 -6.61 -5.78
CA GLU A 59 -5.58 -7.53 -4.79
C GLU A 59 -4.63 -7.67 -3.61
N PHE A 60 -5.17 -7.67 -2.39
CA PHE A 60 -4.38 -7.94 -1.18
C PHE A 60 -3.95 -9.39 -1.13
N THR A 61 -2.66 -9.62 -1.02
CA THR A 61 -2.03 -10.96 -0.98
C THR A 61 -1.52 -11.32 0.41
N ARG A 62 -1.39 -10.34 1.32
CA ARG A 62 -1.09 -10.54 2.73
C ARG A 62 -1.69 -9.41 3.55
N LEU A 63 -2.26 -9.75 4.70
CA LEU A 63 -2.78 -8.79 5.68
C LEU A 63 -2.43 -9.29 7.08
N VAL A 64 -1.54 -8.58 7.77
CA VAL A 64 -1.22 -8.78 9.19
C VAL A 64 -1.48 -7.44 9.88
N PRO A 65 -2.61 -7.29 10.59
CA PRO A 65 -3.01 -6.02 11.18
C PRO A 65 -1.88 -5.35 11.96
N ASN A 66 -1.61 -4.08 11.64
CA ASN A 66 -0.61 -3.23 12.29
C ASN A 66 0.86 -3.68 12.15
N GLU A 67 1.14 -4.71 11.34
CA GLU A 67 2.49 -5.24 11.15
C GLU A 67 2.88 -5.25 9.67
N ALA A 68 2.00 -5.74 8.79
CA ALA A 68 2.36 -5.88 7.39
C ALA A 68 1.15 -5.98 6.45
N LEU A 69 1.36 -5.59 5.20
CA LEU A 69 0.42 -5.83 4.12
C LEU A 69 1.16 -6.03 2.80
N ALA A 70 0.56 -6.78 1.89
CA ALA A 70 1.05 -6.89 0.51
C ALA A 70 -0.12 -6.91 -0.46
N PHE A 71 0.12 -6.40 -1.67
CA PHE A 71 -0.86 -6.38 -2.74
C PHE A 71 -0.21 -6.34 -4.12
N THR A 72 -0.96 -6.78 -5.12
CA THR A 72 -0.61 -6.55 -6.52
C THR A 72 -0.89 -5.10 -6.92
N TRP A 73 -0.13 -4.58 -7.88
CA TRP A 73 -0.20 -3.23 -8.37
C TRP A 73 -0.16 -3.24 -9.89
N PHE A 74 -1.29 -2.95 -10.53
CA PHE A 74 -1.38 -2.85 -11.97
C PHE A 74 -1.95 -1.50 -12.39
N GLY A 75 -1.06 -0.62 -12.84
CA GLY A 75 -1.40 0.71 -13.30
C GLY A 75 -1.99 0.71 -14.71
N ARG A 76 -2.86 1.70 -14.99
CA ARG A 76 -3.45 1.89 -16.32
C ARG A 76 -2.36 2.14 -17.35
N GLY A 77 -2.19 1.20 -18.28
CA GLY A 77 -1.24 1.29 -19.39
C GLY A 77 0.18 0.80 -19.04
N GLU A 78 0.39 0.28 -17.82
CA GLU A 78 1.65 -0.34 -17.44
C GLU A 78 1.84 -1.70 -18.13
N PRO A 79 3.09 -2.13 -18.39
CA PRO A 79 3.39 -3.35 -19.15
C PRO A 79 3.17 -4.64 -18.35
N GLY A 80 3.01 -4.56 -17.04
CA GLY A 80 2.89 -5.73 -16.18
C GLY A 80 2.45 -5.40 -14.76
N VAL A 81 2.20 -6.45 -13.99
CA VAL A 81 1.81 -6.37 -12.58
C VAL A 81 3.06 -6.33 -11.72
N THR A 82 3.10 -5.39 -10.77
CA THR A 82 4.10 -5.31 -9.71
C THR A 82 3.53 -5.87 -8.41
N GLN A 83 4.36 -6.50 -7.60
CA GLN A 83 4.05 -6.85 -6.21
C GLN A 83 4.58 -5.77 -5.28
N VAL A 84 3.75 -5.33 -4.35
CA VAL A 84 4.13 -4.37 -3.30
C VAL A 84 3.97 -5.03 -1.95
N ALA A 85 5.04 -5.02 -1.15
CA ALA A 85 5.05 -5.48 0.23
C ALA A 85 5.42 -4.31 1.16
N ILE A 86 4.68 -4.18 2.25
CA ILE A 86 4.88 -3.14 3.25
C ILE A 86 5.03 -3.81 4.62
N GLU A 87 6.10 -3.46 5.33
CA GLU A 87 6.37 -3.87 6.71
C GLU A 87 6.37 -2.63 7.62
N LEU A 88 5.78 -2.77 8.80
CA LEU A 88 5.63 -1.74 9.82
C LEU A 88 6.31 -2.21 11.10
N ALA A 89 7.33 -1.49 11.55
CA ALA A 89 8.03 -1.76 12.80
C ALA A 89 7.90 -0.57 13.75
N ALA A 90 7.49 -0.81 15.00
CA ALA A 90 7.51 0.21 16.03
C ALA A 90 8.95 0.46 16.49
N GLU A 91 9.43 1.70 16.40
CA GLU A 91 10.77 2.09 16.79
C GLU A 91 10.75 3.46 17.47
N ASN A 92 11.21 3.55 18.73
CA ASN A 92 11.37 4.81 19.47
C ASN A 92 10.10 5.70 19.48
N GLY A 93 8.91 5.10 19.59
CA GLY A 93 7.64 5.84 19.57
C GLY A 93 7.21 6.37 18.19
N ARG A 94 7.79 5.84 17.12
CA ARG A 94 7.45 6.05 15.71
C ARG A 94 7.21 4.70 15.03
N THR A 95 6.71 4.74 13.81
CA THR A 95 6.66 3.57 12.94
C THR A 95 7.69 3.73 11.82
N GLN A 96 8.61 2.78 11.71
CA GLN A 96 9.41 2.59 10.51
C GLN A 96 8.56 1.83 9.49
N VAL A 97 8.36 2.43 8.33
CA VAL A 97 7.65 1.85 7.19
C VAL A 97 8.68 1.48 6.15
N GLN A 98 8.70 0.21 5.76
CA GLN A 98 9.47 -0.25 4.62
C GLN A 98 8.51 -0.66 3.51
N VAL A 99 8.72 -0.14 2.31
CA VAL A 99 7.98 -0.50 1.10
C VAL A 99 8.94 -1.17 0.13
N GLN A 100 8.58 -2.35 -0.36
CA GLN A 100 9.30 -3.06 -1.40
C GLN A 100 8.38 -3.27 -2.61
N ALA A 101 8.84 -2.90 -3.80
CA ALA A 101 8.17 -3.14 -5.07
C ALA A 101 9.03 -4.05 -5.95
N PHE A 102 8.45 -5.10 -6.52
CA PHE A 102 9.17 -6.10 -7.32
C PHE A 102 8.27 -6.76 -8.37
N ASN A 103 8.88 -7.23 -9.46
CA ASN A 103 8.21 -7.95 -10.56
C ASN A 103 8.70 -9.40 -10.63
#